data_AF-A0A932GV82-F1
#
_entry.id   AF-A0A932GV82-F1
#
_cell.length_a   1.000
_cell.length_b   1.000
_cell.length_c   1.000
_cell.angle_alpha   90.00
_cell.angle_beta   90.00
_cell.angle_gamma   90.00
#
_symmetry.space_group_name_H-M   'P 1'
#
loop_
_entity.id
_entity.type
_entity.pdbx_description
1 polymer ?
#
loop_
_entity_poly.entity_id
_entity_poly.type
_entity_poly.pdbx_seq_one_letter_code
_entity_poly.pdbx_strand_id
1 'polypeptide(L)' 'MWVEIKKAQNLMTAEAWKELFEGEGIPTHILPAAGEVMGQELAVYRILVPQDKKHVIEEVLRKL' A
#
# COMPACT_ATOMS: atom_id res chain seq x y z
N MET A 1 1.60 -13.70 -6.35
CA MET A 1 0.28 -13.31 -5.82
C MET A 1 0.47 -12.05 -4.96
N TRP A 2 -0.47 -11.10 -5.00
CA TRP A 2 -0.43 -9.83 -4.25
C TRP A 2 -1.34 -9.91 -3.03
N VAL A 3 -0.91 -9.33 -1.91
CA VAL A 3 -1.67 -9.33 -0.65
C VAL A 3 -1.86 -7.91 -0.15
N GLU A 4 -3.07 -7.60 0.33
CA GLU A 4 -3.34 -6.33 1.00
C GLU A 4 -2.63 -6.32 2.36
N ILE A 5 -1.87 -5.26 2.62
CA ILE A 5 -1.17 -5.06 3.89
C ILE A 5 -1.74 -3.87 4.69
N LYS A 6 -2.34 -2.90 3.99
CA LYS A 6 -2.86 -1.67 4.61
C LYS A 6 -3.92 -1.00 3.74
N LYS A 7 -4.69 -0.09 4.34
CA LYS A 7 -5.58 0.84 3.66
C LYS A 7 -5.23 2.29 4.03
N ALA A 8 -5.36 3.19 3.06
CA ALA A 8 -5.19 4.64 3.23
C ALA A 8 -6.48 5.35 2.85
N GLN A 9 -6.83 6.46 3.51
CA GLN A 9 -8.09 7.19 3.31
C GLN A 9 -8.01 8.29 2.22
N ASN A 10 -6.84 8.45 1.60
CA ASN A 10 -6.61 9.37 0.50
C ASN A 10 -5.42 8.91 -0.34
N LEU A 11 -5.34 9.42 -1.57
CA LEU A 11 -4.29 9.05 -2.53
C LEU A 11 -2.89 9.45 -2.02
N MET A 12 -2.77 10.64 -1.42
CA MET A 12 -1.50 11.15 -0.90
C MET A 12 -0.87 10.19 0.14
N THR A 13 -1.68 9.70 1.07
CA THR A 13 -1.22 8.72 2.08
C THR A 13 -0.91 7.37 1.44
N ALA A 14 -1.67 6.97 0.42
CA ALA A 14 -1.42 5.72 -0.30
C ALA A 14 -0.06 5.75 -1.03
N GLU A 15 0.24 6.85 -1.72
CA GLU A 15 1.52 7.09 -2.40
C GLU A 15 2.68 7.16 -1.40
N ALA A 16 2.49 7.79 -0.23
CA ALA A 16 3.51 7.81 0.82
C ALA A 16 3.86 6.39 1.33
N TRP A 17 2.87 5.51 1.51
CA TRP A 17 3.13 4.11 1.86
C TRP A 17 3.85 3.36 0.73
N LYS A 18 3.46 3.61 -0.52
CA LYS A 18 4.12 3.03 -1.69
C LYS A 18 5.59 3.44 -1.76
N GLU A 19 5.91 4.72 -1.58
CA GLU A 19 7.28 5.21 -1.56
C GLU A 19 8.11 4.58 -0.44
N LEU A 20 7.54 4.48 0.78
CA LEU A 20 8.21 3.83 1.91
C LEU A 20 8.54 2.36 1.62
N PHE A 21 7.58 1.59 1.11
CA PHE A 21 7.80 0.17 0.82
C PHE A 21 8.71 -0.06 -0.39
N GLU A 22 8.63 0.78 -1.41
CA GLU A 22 9.54 0.71 -2.57
C GLU A 22 10.96 1.15 -2.21
N GLY A 23 11.13 2.01 -1.20
CA GLY A 23 12.42 2.32 -0.58
C GLY A 23 13.11 1.10 0.04
N GLU A 24 12.33 0.14 0.56
CA GLU A 24 12.81 -1.16 1.05
C GLU A 24 13.02 -2.19 -0.09
N GLY A 25 12.89 -1.78 -1.35
CA GLY A 25 13.01 -2.63 -2.52
C GLY A 25 11.81 -3.56 -2.75
N ILE A 26 10.65 -3.25 -2.16
CA ILE A 26 9.45 -4.08 -2.26
C ILE A 26 8.45 -3.40 -3.22
N PRO A 27 8.18 -3.99 -4.40
CA PRO A 27 7.27 -3.37 -5.36
C PRO A 27 5.89 -3.29 -4.75
N THR A 28 5.23 -2.14 -4.89
CA THR A 28 3.97 -1.87 -4.20
C THR A 28 2.90 -1.36 -5.17
N HIS A 29 1.71 -1.96 -5.09
CA HIS A 29 0.54 -1.49 -5.82
C HIS A 29 -0.42 -0.74 -4.91
N ILE A 30 -0.95 0.36 -5.42
CA ILE A 30 -2.10 1.05 -4.85
C ILE A 30 -3.31 0.80 -5.75
N LEU A 31 -4.42 0.38 -5.15
CA LEU A 31 -5.68 0.17 -5.86
C LEU A 31 -6.81 0.83 -5.08
N PRO A 32 -7.74 1.55 -5.72
CA PRO A 32 -8.94 2.02 -5.02
C PRO A 32 -9.71 0.84 -4.42
N ALA A 33 -10.40 1.07 -3.31
CA ALA A 33 -11.33 0.09 -2.78
C ALA A 33 -12.51 -0.09 -3.76
N ALA A 34 -13.25 -1.18 -3.60
CA ALA A 34 -14.34 -1.49 -4.50
C ALA A 34 -15.38 -0.35 -4.51
N GLY A 35 -15.67 0.19 -5.69
CA GLY A 35 -16.61 1.30 -5.87
C GLY A 35 -15.97 2.69 -5.91
N GLU A 36 -14.66 2.81 -5.69
CA GLU A 36 -13.95 4.09 -5.75
C GLU A 36 -13.18 4.27 -7.05
N VAL A 37 -13.01 5.53 -7.47
CA VAL A 37 -12.36 5.88 -8.73
C VAL A 37 -10.87 6.13 -8.50
N MET A 38 -10.04 5.52 -9.34
CA MET A 38 -8.60 5.73 -9.30
C MET A 38 -8.27 7.21 -9.58
N GLY A 39 -7.40 7.80 -8.76
CA GLY A 39 -6.97 9.19 -8.91
C GLY A 39 -7.79 10.20 -8.09
N GLN A 40 -8.86 9.78 -7.40
CA GLN A 40 -9.55 10.65 -6.45
C GLN A 40 -8.67 10.90 -5.21
N GLU A 41 -8.49 12.17 -4.84
CA GLU A 41 -7.71 12.53 -3.66
C GLU A 41 -8.30 11.92 -2.39
N LEU A 42 -9.61 12.06 -2.18
CA LEU A 42 -10.33 11.53 -1.01
C LEU A 42 -11.07 10.24 -1.37
N ALA A 43 -10.32 9.15 -1.45
CA ALA A 43 -10.84 7.79 -1.62
C ALA A 43 -10.01 6.80 -0.79
N VAL A 44 -10.58 5.66 -0.45
CA VAL A 44 -9.89 4.56 0.22
C VAL A 44 -9.05 3.78 -0.79
N TYR A 45 -7.76 3.70 -0.52
CA TYR A 45 -6.81 2.93 -1.32
C TYR A 45 -6.31 1.73 -0.53
N ARG A 46 -6.25 0.59 -1.19
CA ARG A 46 -5.61 -0.63 -0.72
C ARG A 46 -4.16 -0.63 -1.16
N ILE A 47 -3.27 -0.87 -0.22
CA ILE A 47 -1.84 -1.01 -0.47
C ILE A 47 -1.51 -2.51 -0.49
N LEU A 48 -0.97 -2.97 -1.62
CA LEU A 48 -0.67 -4.37 -1.85
C LEU A 48 0.81 -4.58 -2.11
N VAL A 49 1.33 -5.68 -1.58
CA VAL A 49 2.73 -6.11 -1.77
C VAL A 49 2.78 -7.58 -2.22
N PRO A 50 3.89 -8.05 -2.80
CA PRO A 50 4.06 -9.47 -3.12
C PRO A 50 3.94 -10.31 -1.86
N GLN A 51 3.18 -11.40 -1.95
CA GLN A 51 2.95 -12.31 -0.81
C GLN A 51 4.26 -12.78 -0.15
N ASP A 52 5.28 -13.09 -0.95
CA ASP A 52 6.61 -13.50 -0.47
C ASP A 52 7.30 -12.42 0.38
N LYS A 53 7.00 -11.15 0.13
CA LYS A 53 7.57 -9.99 0.85
C LYS A 53 6.69 -9.48 1.99
N LYS A 54 5.53 -10.08 2.21
CA LYS A 54 4.58 -9.67 3.28
C LYS A 54 5.27 -9.58 4.64
N HIS A 55 6.03 -10.60 5.01
CA HIS A 55 6.71 -10.68 6.31
C HIS A 55 7.72 -9.54 6.51
N VAL A 56 8.42 -9.12 5.46
CA VAL A 56 9.38 -7.99 5.52
C VAL A 56 8.64 -6.70 5.84
N ILE A 57 7.52 -6.44 5.16
CA ILE A 57 6.70 -5.25 5.44
C ILE A 57 6.08 -5.31 6.84
N GLU A 58 5.66 -6.48 7.31
CA GLU A 58 5.15 -6.63 8.67
C GLU A 58 6.23 -6.27 9.71
N GLU A 59 7.51 -6.58 9.46
CA GLU A 59 8.62 -6.14 10.31
C GLU A 59 8.92 -4.65 10.21
N VAL A 60 8.84 -4.05 9.02
CA VAL A 60 9.00 -2.60 8.82
C VAL A 60 7.91 -1.84 9.58
N LEU A 61 6.66 -2.25 9.42
CA LEU A 61 5.51 -1.65 10.10
C LEU A 61 5.55 -1.79 11.62
N ARG A 62 6.22 -2.81 12.14
CA ARG A 62 6.43 -2.98 13.59
C ARG A 62 7.42 -1.96 14.17
N LYS A 63 8.32 -1.42 13.35
CA LYS A 63 9.37 -0.47 13.75
C LYS A 63 8.97 0.99 13.56
N LEU A 64 7.93 1.26 12.78
CA LEU A 64 7.26 2.57 12.67
C LEU A 64 6.35 2.83 13.87
#